data_AF-A0A0B2R3S6-F1
#
_entry.id   AF-A0A0B2R3S6-F1
#
_cell.length_a   1.000
_cell.length_b   1.000
_cell.length_c   1.000
_cell.angle_alpha   90.00
_cell.angle_beta   90.00
_cell.angle_gamma   90.00
#
_symmetry.space_group_name_H-M   'P 1'
#
loop_
_entity.id
_entity.type
_entity.pdbx_description
1 polymer ?
#
loop_
_entity_poly.entity_id
_entity_poly.type
_entity_poly.pdbx_seq_one_letter_code
_entity_poly.pdbx_strand_id
1 'polypeptide(L)' 'DRFLENCSNRPTLDGVYFSSLDLRDKESLVSRFNGLEIKSAVWDYGGDKSPGPDDFNFNFIKHFWEILKPDIMRFMDEF' A
#
# COMPACT_ATOMS: atom_id res chain seq x y z
N ASP A 1 -26.71 -11.44 12.09
CA ASP A 1 -27.21 -12.29 10.98
C ASP A 1 -27.41 -11.56 9.65
N ARG A 2 -26.36 -10.93 9.06
CA ARG A 2 -26.49 -10.23 7.75
C ARG A 2 -25.48 -10.64 6.68
N PHE A 3 -24.59 -11.61 6.98
CA PHE A 3 -23.60 -12.13 6.05
C PHE A 3 -23.57 -13.67 6.13
N LEU A 4 -24.67 -14.31 5.76
CA LEU A 4 -24.69 -15.75 5.47
C LEU A 4 -24.75 -15.91 3.97
N GLU A 5 -23.73 -16.54 3.38
CA GLU A 5 -23.75 -16.89 1.97
C GLU A 5 -24.60 -18.15 1.77
N ASN A 6 -25.63 -18.05 0.93
CA ASN A 6 -26.54 -19.15 0.65
C ASN A 6 -26.03 -20.10 -0.46
N CYS A 7 -24.75 -20.03 -0.81
CA CYS A 7 -24.18 -20.80 -1.92
C CYS A 7 -23.58 -22.10 -1.40
N SER A 8 -24.35 -23.18 -1.48
CA SER A 8 -23.97 -24.53 -1.00
C SER A 8 -22.86 -25.20 -1.81
N ASN A 9 -22.60 -24.73 -3.04
CA ASN A 9 -21.55 -25.24 -3.93
C ASN A 9 -20.64 -24.09 -4.38
N ARG A 10 -19.78 -23.60 -3.48
CA ARG A 10 -18.74 -22.64 -3.84
C ARG A 10 -17.73 -23.34 -4.78
N PRO A 11 -17.58 -22.90 -6.04
CA PRO A 11 -16.58 -23.48 -6.93
C PRO A 11 -15.19 -23.28 -6.30
N THR A 12 -14.42 -24.36 -6.21
CA THR A 12 -13.02 -24.32 -5.81
C THR A 12 -12.15 -24.04 -7.04
N LEU A 13 -10.97 -23.46 -6.81
CA LEU A 13 -9.99 -23.22 -7.87
C LEU A 13 -9.09 -24.45 -8.08
N ASP A 14 -9.58 -25.64 -7.73
CA ASP A 14 -8.82 -26.88 -7.87
C ASP A 14 -8.51 -27.13 -9.35
N GLY A 15 -7.24 -27.42 -9.65
CA GLY A 15 -6.76 -27.60 -11.03
C GLY A 15 -6.38 -26.31 -11.76
N VAL A 16 -6.58 -25.13 -11.16
CA VAL A 16 -6.07 -23.86 -11.68
C VAL A 16 -4.63 -23.67 -11.20
N TYR A 17 -3.68 -23.67 -12.13
CA TYR A 17 -2.29 -23.34 -11.83
C TYR A 17 -2.09 -21.83 -11.83
N PHE A 18 -1.79 -21.28 -10.65
CA PHE A 18 -1.35 -19.90 -10.51
C PHE A 18 0.16 -19.82 -10.72
N SER A 19 0.60 -18.88 -11.56
CA SER A 19 2.00 -18.51 -11.63
C SER A 19 2.44 -17.99 -10.26
N SER A 20 3.41 -18.68 -9.66
CA SER A 20 4.03 -18.22 -8.43
C SER A 20 5.13 -17.22 -8.75
N LEU A 21 5.26 -16.21 -7.89
CA LEU A 21 6.40 -15.31 -7.94
C LEU A 21 7.70 -16.09 -7.72
N ASP A 22 8.77 -15.63 -8.36
CA ASP A 22 10.10 -16.16 -8.12
C ASP A 22 10.57 -15.80 -6.70
N LEU A 23 11.73 -16.34 -6.29
CA LEU A 23 12.25 -16.10 -4.95
C LEU A 23 12.60 -14.61 -4.71
N ARG A 24 13.14 -13.93 -5.72
CA ARG A 24 13.54 -12.53 -5.62
C ARG A 24 12.34 -11.63 -5.43
N ASP A 25 11.29 -11.86 -6.20
CA ASP A 25 10.04 -11.11 -6.10
C ASP A 25 9.39 -11.32 -4.73
N LYS A 26 9.41 -12.55 -4.21
CA LYS A 26 8.93 -12.85 -2.85
C LYS A 26 9.71 -12.12 -1.78
N GLU A 27 11.03 -12.11 -1.87
CA GLU A 27 11.90 -11.41 -0.93
C GLU A 27 11.68 -9.89 -1.00
N SER A 28 11.51 -9.34 -2.21
CA SER A 28 11.24 -7.92 -2.43
C SER A 28 9.93 -7.49 -1.74
N LEU A 29 8.87 -8.30 -1.84
CA LEU A 29 7.57 -8.02 -1.23
C LEU A 29 7.57 -7.93 0.31
N VAL A 30 8.54 -8.57 0.97
CA VAL A 30 8.69 -8.55 2.44
C VAL A 30 9.86 -7.68 2.89
N SER A 31 10.55 -7.03 1.95
CA SER A 31 11.67 -6.16 2.25
C SER A 31 11.18 -4.82 2.80
N ARG A 32 12.02 -4.17 3.61
CA ARG A 32 11.72 -2.84 4.13
C ARG A 32 11.72 -1.83 2.99
N PHE A 33 10.75 -0.92 3.02
CA PHE A 33 10.72 0.21 2.10
C PHE A 33 11.94 1.10 2.31
N ASN A 34 12.54 1.56 1.21
CA ASN A 34 13.66 2.49 1.31
C ASN A 34 13.17 3.95 1.23
N GLY A 35 13.95 4.87 1.77
CA GLY A 35 13.54 6.29 1.84
C GLY A 35 13.37 6.97 0.48
N LEU A 36 14.05 6.48 -0.57
CA LEU A 36 13.89 7.01 -1.93
C LEU A 36 12.58 6.53 -2.55
N GLU A 37 12.24 5.27 -2.36
CA GLU A 37 10.98 4.66 -2.78
C GLU A 37 9.78 5.35 -2.13
N ILE A 38 9.83 5.56 -0.81
CA ILE A 38 8.79 6.29 -0.08
C ILE A 38 8.64 7.71 -0.65
N LYS A 39 9.77 8.41 -0.85
CA LYS A 39 9.74 9.76 -1.40
C LYS A 39 9.20 9.79 -2.84
N SER A 40 9.60 8.84 -3.68
CA SER A 40 9.10 8.72 -5.06
C SER A 40 7.60 8.52 -5.06
N ALA A 41 7.10 7.56 -4.27
CA ALA A 41 5.67 7.28 -4.16
C ALA A 41 4.87 8.53 -3.75
N VAL A 42 5.38 9.33 -2.81
CA VAL A 42 4.77 10.60 -2.41
C VAL A 42 4.77 11.60 -3.58
N TRP A 43 5.87 11.73 -4.32
CA TRP A 43 6.01 12.69 -5.42
C TRP A 43 5.19 12.33 -6.66
N ASP A 44 5.16 11.04 -6.99
CA ASP A 44 4.43 10.47 -8.13
C ASP A 44 2.91 10.56 -7.93
N TYR A 45 2.45 10.70 -6.68
CA TYR A 45 1.04 10.87 -6.38
C TYR A 45 0.54 12.28 -6.68
N GLY A 46 -0.49 12.40 -7.52
CA GLY A 46 -1.15 13.68 -7.84
C GLY A 46 -1.75 14.34 -6.59
N GLY A 47 -1.47 15.63 -6.40
CA GLY A 47 -2.02 16.43 -5.31
C GLY A 47 -3.42 16.98 -5.57
N ASP A 48 -3.97 16.69 -6.75
CA ASP A 48 -5.34 17.01 -7.18
C ASP A 48 -6.37 15.99 -6.70
N LYS A 49 -5.92 14.91 -6.05
CA LYS A 49 -6.81 13.92 -5.46
C LYS A 49 -7.55 14.49 -4.26
N SER A 50 -8.80 14.05 -4.11
CA SER A 50 -9.71 14.49 -3.06
C SER A 50 -9.00 14.41 -1.70
N PRO A 51 -9.00 15.50 -0.92
CA PRO A 51 -8.48 15.44 0.43
C PRO A 51 -9.26 14.41 1.24
N GLY A 52 -8.61 13.82 2.23
CA GLY A 52 -9.32 12.98 3.20
C GLY A 52 -10.36 13.79 3.99
N PRO A 53 -11.09 13.16 4.92
CA PRO A 53 -11.98 13.86 5.84
C PRO A 53 -11.29 14.93 6.71
N ASP A 54 -9.95 14.96 6.68
CA ASP A 54 -9.05 15.86 7.40
C ASP A 54 -8.58 17.07 6.56
N ASP A 55 -9.09 17.22 5.33
CA ASP A 55 -8.72 18.27 4.37
C ASP A 55 -7.24 18.26 3.91
N PHE A 56 -6.46 17.23 4.30
CA PHE A 56 -5.07 17.10 3.86
C PHE A 56 -4.95 16.21 2.62
N ASN A 57 -4.06 16.59 1.71
CA ASN A 57 -3.70 15.81 0.53
C ASN A 57 -2.17 15.71 0.38
N PHE A 58 -1.71 15.06 -0.69
CA PHE A 58 -0.28 14.88 -0.93
C PHE A 58 0.47 16.21 -1.16
N ASN A 59 -0.20 17.31 -1.51
CA ASN A 59 0.48 18.62 -1.57
C ASN A 59 0.91 19.08 -0.18
N PHE A 60 0.11 18.82 0.87
CA PHE A 60 0.50 19.11 2.25
C PHE A 60 1.75 18.31 2.65
N ILE A 61 1.75 17.00 2.39
CA ILE A 61 2.87 16.11 2.71
C ILE A 61 4.13 16.55 1.94
N LYS A 62 4.01 16.86 0.64
CA LYS A 62 5.13 17.37 -0.17
C LYS A 62 5.66 18.70 0.36
N HIS A 63 4.78 19.61 0.76
CA HIS A 63 5.14 20.93 1.26
C HIS A 63 5.90 20.85 2.59
N PHE A 64 5.45 20.00 3.51
CA PHE A 64 6.05 19.81 4.83
C PHE A 64 6.96 18.59 4.93
N TRP A 65 7.47 18.09 3.80
CA TRP A 65 8.21 16.83 3.74
C TRP A 65 9.39 16.78 4.71
N GLU A 66 10.20 17.84 4.82
CA GLU A 66 11.37 17.84 5.72
C GLU A 66 10.97 17.77 7.21
N ILE A 67 9.75 18.19 7.56
CA ILE A 67 9.22 18.09 8.92
C ILE A 67 8.62 16.69 9.16
N LEU A 68 7.85 16.18 8.21
CA LEU A 68 7.09 14.93 8.36
C LEU A 68 7.92 13.67 8.05
N LYS A 69 8.98 13.78 7.24
CA LYS A 69 9.80 12.66 6.79
C LYS A 69 10.27 11.76 7.93
N PRO A 70 10.81 12.25 9.06
CA PRO A 70 11.26 11.36 10.14
C PRO A 70 10.14 10.48 10.70
N ASP A 71 8.95 11.06 10.89
CA ASP A 71 7.78 10.33 11.38
C ASP A 71 7.24 9.34 10.37
N ILE A 72 7.18 9.73 9.08
CA ILE A 72 6.77 8.84 7.98
C ILE A 72 7.73 7.65 7.86
N MET A 73 9.04 7.88 7.92
CA MET A 73 10.03 6.81 7.82
C MET A 73 9.90 5.83 9.01
N ARG A 74 9.73 6.36 10.23
CA ARG A 74 9.50 5.53 11.42
C ARG A 74 8.21 4.71 11.30
N PHE A 75 7.13 5.30 10.80
CA PHE A 75 5.87 4.59 10.59
C PHE A 75 6.02 3.46 9.56
N MET A 76 6.71 3.71 8.44
CA MET A 76 6.94 2.71 7.41
C MET A 76 7.89 1.59 7.85
N ASP A 77 8.72 1.82 8.87
CA ASP A 77 9.58 0.81 9.48
C ASP A 77 8.81 -0.18 10.39
N GLU A 78 7.59 0.16 10.81
CA GLU A 78 6.72 -0.64 11.67
C GLU A 78 5.61 -1.40 10.89
N PHE A 79 5.47 -1.13 9.58
CA PHE A 79 4.50 -1.76 8.69
C PHE A 79 4.96 -3.14 8.22
#